data_AF-A0A7L0HIH3-F1
#
_entry.id   AF-A0A7L0HIH3-F1
#
_cell.length_a   1.000
_cell.length_b   1.000
_cell.length_c   1.000
_cell.angle_alpha   90.00
_cell.angle_beta   90.00
_cell.angle_gamma   90.00
#
_symmetry.space_group_name_H-M   'P 1'
#
loop_
_entity.id
_entity.type
_entity.pdbx_description
1 polymer ?
#
loop_
_entity_poly.entity_id
_entity_poly.type
_entity_poly.pdbx_seq_one_letter_code
_entity_poly.pdbx_strand_id
1 'polypeptide(L)'
;LSSSTGCAMAAAGGCGRAALGRWAAVPWRRRLLLVVPPDGCALRLPPVRRAAAEAGAGRAVTVDVGGRKMELSSGKLARFADGSAVVQLGDTAVMVTAVSKTKPSASQFMPLVVDYRQKAAAAGRIPTNYLRRELGSTDKEILTSRVIDRSIRPLFPVGYFYDTQILCNLLAVDGVNDPDVLAINGASAALALSDIPWNGPIGAVRVGLVDGETIINPTRKQMSSSALNLVVAAAPQNQVVMLEATAENILQQDFCHAIKVGVKHAQQIIQGIQQLVKERGVVKRTVQKLFVAPEEIVECAKGLAFNKIYAVFTDSSHDKISRDEAINKIRLETEEQLKEKFPEAEPYEIMESFNVISKDIFRNLVLTEYRRCDGRDLTSLRDIKCEVNMFKMLHGSALFQRGQTQVV
;
A
#
# COMPACT_ATOMS: atom_id res chain seq x y z
N LEU A 1 38.09 -14.05 47.68
CA LEU A 1 39.24 -14.69 47.02
C LEU A 1 39.24 -14.18 45.58
N SER A 2 39.81 -13.00 45.30
CA SER A 2 41.25 -12.74 45.05
C SER A 2 41.75 -13.48 43.80
N SER A 3 42.42 -12.87 42.82
CA SER A 3 43.01 -11.52 42.67
C SER A 3 43.39 -11.38 41.18
N SER A 4 43.07 -10.32 40.41
CA SER A 4 43.52 -8.93 40.47
C SER A 4 45.02 -8.69 40.21
N THR A 5 45.36 -8.22 38.99
CA THR A 5 46.39 -7.21 38.63
C THR A 5 46.35 -6.97 37.12
N GLY A 6 46.43 -5.76 36.54
CA GLY A 6 46.41 -4.41 37.12
C GLY A 6 47.62 -3.54 36.74
N CYS A 7 47.48 -2.71 35.69
CA CYS A 7 48.29 -1.51 35.35
C CYS A 7 47.64 -0.85 34.10
N ALA A 8 47.23 0.42 34.00
CA ALA A 8 47.47 1.67 34.74
C ALA A 8 48.94 2.18 34.65
N MET A 9 49.26 3.46 34.35
CA MET A 9 48.45 4.66 34.04
C MET A 9 49.35 5.81 33.49
N ALA A 10 48.75 6.79 32.79
CA ALA A 10 49.19 8.21 32.70
C ALA A 10 50.53 8.56 31.98
N ALA A 11 50.86 9.81 31.60
CA ALA A 11 50.23 11.12 31.87
C ALA A 11 50.54 12.24 30.82
N ALA A 12 49.66 13.26 30.76
CA ALA A 12 49.88 14.71 30.54
C ALA A 12 50.55 15.27 29.25
N GLY A 13 50.23 16.49 28.77
CA GLY A 13 49.15 17.41 29.18
C GLY A 13 49.21 18.85 28.58
N GLY A 14 48.12 19.63 28.79
CA GLY A 14 48.08 21.11 28.86
C GLY A 14 47.59 21.90 27.63
N CYS A 15 47.02 23.12 27.71
CA CYS A 15 46.45 23.90 28.84
C CYS A 15 45.66 25.15 28.33
N GLY A 16 44.68 25.68 29.11
CA GLY A 16 44.02 27.01 28.93
C GLY A 16 42.47 26.94 28.85
N ARG A 17 41.67 27.24 29.90
CA ARG A 17 41.35 28.52 30.60
C ARG A 17 40.68 29.58 29.68
N ALA A 18 39.64 30.32 30.05
CA ALA A 18 38.77 30.44 31.26
C ALA A 18 37.36 30.96 30.80
N ALA A 19 36.30 31.21 31.60
CA ALA A 19 36.00 31.17 33.04
C ALA A 19 34.47 30.98 33.26
N LEU A 20 33.95 31.15 34.49
CA LEU A 20 32.51 31.24 34.83
C LEU A 20 32.24 32.49 35.69
N GLY A 21 31.07 33.11 35.54
CA GLY A 21 30.60 34.23 36.39
C GLY A 21 29.07 34.24 36.48
N ARG A 22 28.52 34.52 37.68
CA ARG A 22 27.09 34.39 38.01
C ARG A 22 26.57 35.64 38.73
N TRP A 23 25.29 35.95 38.47
CA TRP A 23 24.33 36.72 39.30
C TRP A 23 24.46 38.25 39.40
N ALA A 24 23.44 38.94 38.89
CA ALA A 24 22.73 40.04 39.56
C ALA A 24 21.34 40.22 38.91
N ALA A 25 20.39 40.80 39.64
CA ALA A 25 19.01 41.06 39.17
C ALA A 25 18.59 42.49 39.54
N VAL A 26 17.31 42.82 39.32
CA VAL A 26 16.59 44.08 39.65
C VAL A 26 16.60 45.11 38.48
N PRO A 27 15.47 45.79 38.19
CA PRO A 27 15.12 46.19 36.81
C PRO A 27 15.33 47.71 36.57
N TRP A 28 14.62 48.32 35.61
CA TRP A 28 13.94 49.62 35.77
C TRP A 28 12.96 49.86 34.59
N ARG A 29 11.86 50.60 34.85
CA ARG A 29 10.87 51.00 33.84
C ARG A 29 11.25 52.33 33.20
N ARG A 30 11.02 52.51 31.89
CA ARG A 30 10.51 53.78 31.31
C ARG A 30 9.88 53.55 29.92
N ARG A 31 9.21 54.58 29.40
CA ARG A 31 8.07 54.50 28.47
C ARG A 31 8.20 55.60 27.40
N LEU A 32 7.61 55.41 26.21
CA LEU A 32 7.57 56.34 25.06
C LEU A 32 8.94 56.57 24.36
N LEU A 33 9.02 56.96 23.08
CA LEU A 33 8.00 57.44 22.12
C LEU A 33 7.94 56.60 20.82
N LEU A 34 6.80 56.68 20.10
CA LEU A 34 6.76 56.41 18.66
C LEU A 34 7.49 57.52 17.90
N VAL A 35 8.23 57.15 16.85
CA VAL A 35 8.58 58.05 15.74
C VAL A 35 8.14 57.37 14.45
N VAL A 36 7.28 58.04 13.69
CA VAL A 36 6.80 57.59 12.38
C VAL A 36 7.54 58.37 11.30
N PRO A 37 8.26 57.74 10.37
CA PRO A 37 8.71 58.39 9.14
C PRO A 37 7.59 58.38 8.09
N PRO A 38 7.44 59.44 7.27
CA PRO A 38 6.36 59.57 6.30
C PRO A 38 6.65 58.84 4.97
N ASP A 39 5.55 58.47 4.31
CA ASP A 39 5.34 58.30 2.86
C ASP A 39 6.24 57.37 2.02
N GLY A 40 5.57 56.51 1.23
CA GLY A 40 5.91 56.46 -0.20
C GLY A 40 6.45 55.17 -0.83
N CYS A 41 6.19 53.96 -0.32
CA CYS A 41 6.39 52.76 -1.16
C CYS A 41 5.46 51.57 -0.83
N ALA A 42 4.35 51.46 -1.55
CA ALA A 42 3.42 50.34 -1.43
C ALA A 42 3.91 49.12 -2.24
N LEU A 43 4.77 48.30 -1.63
CA LEU A 43 5.11 46.97 -2.14
C LEU A 43 3.84 46.09 -2.15
N ARG A 44 3.23 45.93 -3.33
CA ARG A 44 2.09 45.02 -3.55
C ARG A 44 2.56 43.57 -3.39
N LEU A 45 2.33 43.00 -2.21
CA LEU A 45 2.37 41.55 -2.02
C LEU A 45 1.32 40.89 -2.94
N PRO A 46 1.64 39.79 -3.63
CA PRO A 46 0.67 39.08 -4.46
C PRO A 46 -0.46 38.50 -3.59
N PRO A 47 -1.71 38.38 -4.12
CA PRO A 47 -2.89 38.05 -3.33
C PRO A 47 -2.99 36.55 -2.97
N VAL A 48 -2.08 36.06 -2.13
CA VAL A 48 -2.12 34.71 -1.54
C VAL A 48 -3.15 34.68 -0.40
N ARG A 49 -4.45 34.87 -0.71
CA ARG A 49 -5.59 34.68 0.23
C ARG A 49 -7.00 34.81 -0.39
N ARG A 50 -7.27 34.15 -1.53
CA ARG A 50 -8.66 33.89 -1.96
C ARG A 50 -9.03 32.41 -2.12
N ALA A 51 -8.12 31.55 -2.58
CA ALA A 51 -8.38 30.10 -2.71
C ALA A 51 -8.66 29.37 -1.36
N ALA A 52 -8.21 29.92 -0.23
CA ALA A 52 -8.37 29.28 1.08
C ALA A 52 -9.79 29.41 1.69
N ALA A 53 -10.64 30.30 1.17
CA ALA A 53 -11.97 30.57 1.74
C ALA A 53 -13.03 29.54 1.32
N GLU A 54 -13.01 29.08 0.07
CA GLU A 54 -13.97 28.08 -0.44
C GLU A 54 -13.59 26.64 -0.09
N ALA A 55 -12.32 26.40 0.28
CA ALA A 55 -11.82 25.09 0.70
C ALA A 55 -12.42 24.55 2.02
N GLY A 56 -13.29 25.31 2.69
CA GLY A 56 -13.97 24.94 3.94
C GLY A 56 -15.33 24.25 3.77
N ALA A 57 -15.91 24.24 2.57
CA ALA A 57 -17.19 23.59 2.32
C ALA A 57 -17.00 22.06 2.26
N GLY A 58 -17.36 21.36 3.34
CA GLY A 58 -17.33 19.90 3.38
C GLY A 58 -18.33 19.31 2.39
N ARG A 59 -17.85 18.49 1.45
CA ARG A 59 -18.67 17.86 0.40
C ARG A 59 -18.95 16.41 0.74
N ALA A 60 -20.11 15.92 0.33
CA ALA A 60 -20.54 14.56 0.54
C ALA A 60 -21.32 14.04 -0.67
N VAL A 61 -21.14 12.77 -1.01
CA VAL A 61 -21.95 12.02 -1.98
C VAL A 61 -22.46 10.76 -1.29
N THR A 62 -23.76 10.52 -1.41
CA THR A 62 -24.41 9.29 -0.91
C THR A 62 -24.59 8.31 -2.06
N VAL A 63 -24.10 7.09 -1.89
CA VAL A 63 -24.24 5.99 -2.85
C VAL A 63 -25.16 4.93 -2.25
N ASP A 64 -26.14 4.45 -3.02
CA ASP A 64 -26.89 3.25 -2.65
C ASP A 64 -26.11 2.00 -3.06
N VAL A 65 -25.75 1.19 -2.07
CA VAL A 65 -24.95 -0.02 -2.22
C VAL A 65 -25.72 -1.19 -1.61
N GLY A 66 -26.59 -1.81 -2.41
CA GLY A 66 -27.39 -2.96 -2.00
C GLY A 66 -28.56 -2.61 -1.06
N GLY A 67 -29.21 -1.47 -1.26
CA GLY A 67 -30.31 -0.99 -0.41
C GLY A 67 -29.82 -0.28 0.86
N ARG A 68 -28.51 -0.03 0.99
CA ARG A 68 -27.92 0.75 2.10
C ARG A 68 -27.20 1.97 1.55
N LYS A 69 -27.42 3.10 2.21
CA LYS A 69 -26.77 4.37 1.90
C LYS A 69 -25.36 4.40 2.52
N MET A 70 -24.34 4.38 1.67
CA MET A 70 -22.96 4.67 2.03
C MET A 70 -22.69 6.16 1.75
N GLU A 71 -22.23 6.89 2.76
CA GLU A 71 -21.89 8.31 2.62
C GLU A 71 -20.37 8.47 2.52
N LEU A 72 -19.93 9.15 1.46
CA LEU A 72 -18.54 9.48 1.18
C LEU A 72 -18.37 10.99 1.35
N SER A 73 -17.50 11.45 2.25
CA SER A 73 -17.32 12.89 2.49
C SER A 73 -15.86 13.33 2.64
N SER A 74 -15.57 14.61 2.37
CA SER A 74 -14.23 15.20 2.49
C SER A 74 -14.27 16.69 2.85
N GLY A 75 -13.09 17.27 3.13
CA GLY A 75 -12.87 18.70 3.38
C GLY A 75 -12.99 19.14 4.84
N LYS A 76 -13.67 18.38 5.70
CA LYS A 76 -13.83 18.72 7.13
C LYS A 76 -12.63 18.32 8.00
N LEU A 77 -12.17 17.07 7.89
CA LEU A 77 -11.15 16.48 8.77
C LEU A 77 -9.79 16.31 8.07
N ALA A 78 -8.72 16.34 8.86
CA ALA A 78 -7.34 16.10 8.41
C ALA A 78 -6.89 16.91 7.16
N ARG A 79 -7.28 18.19 7.10
CA ARG A 79 -7.10 19.10 5.94
C ARG A 79 -5.64 19.36 5.50
N PHE A 80 -4.65 18.89 6.25
CA PHE A 80 -3.22 18.99 5.91
C PHE A 80 -2.66 17.72 5.23
N ALA A 81 -3.42 16.62 5.19
CA ALA A 81 -3.04 15.45 4.40
C ALA A 81 -3.33 15.71 2.92
N ASP A 82 -2.52 15.12 2.03
CA ASP A 82 -2.70 15.20 0.58
C ASP A 82 -4.11 14.71 0.18
N GLY A 83 -4.51 13.57 0.75
CA GLY A 83 -5.85 12.99 0.66
C GLY A 83 -6.48 12.79 2.04
N SER A 84 -7.76 13.10 2.17
CA SER A 84 -8.56 12.81 3.37
C SER A 84 -10.00 12.52 2.95
N ALA A 85 -10.55 11.40 3.41
CA ALA A 85 -11.94 11.02 3.20
C ALA A 85 -12.54 10.39 4.46
N VAL A 86 -13.84 10.57 4.67
CA VAL A 86 -14.62 9.86 5.68
C VAL A 86 -15.69 9.05 4.96
N VAL A 87 -15.76 7.76 5.24
CA VAL A 87 -16.80 6.86 4.75
C VAL A 87 -17.67 6.46 5.92
N GLN A 88 -18.98 6.53 5.75
CA GLN A 88 -19.97 6.15 6.75
C GLN A 88 -21.02 5.19 6.17
N LEU A 89 -21.44 4.20 6.97
CA LEU A 89 -22.51 3.25 6.66
C LEU A 89 -23.25 2.95 7.97
N GLY A 90 -24.50 3.40 8.08
CA GLY A 90 -25.17 3.45 9.39
C GLY A 90 -24.43 4.42 10.32
N ASP A 91 -24.17 4.00 11.55
CA ASP A 91 -23.43 4.78 12.55
C ASP A 91 -21.93 4.38 12.63
N THR A 92 -21.48 3.48 11.75
CA THR A 92 -20.05 3.17 11.59
C THR A 92 -19.39 4.14 10.62
N ALA A 93 -18.35 4.84 11.08
CA ALA A 93 -17.63 5.85 10.30
C ALA A 93 -16.10 5.68 10.39
N VAL A 94 -15.44 5.66 9.24
CA VAL A 94 -13.98 5.50 9.11
C VAL A 94 -13.40 6.69 8.37
N MET A 95 -12.43 7.36 8.99
CA MET A 95 -11.60 8.39 8.33
C MET A 95 -10.34 7.74 7.78
N VAL A 96 -10.01 8.00 6.52
CA VAL A 96 -8.78 7.54 5.88
C VAL A 96 -8.02 8.74 5.33
N THR A 97 -6.72 8.79 5.61
CA THR A 97 -5.82 9.84 5.11
C THR A 97 -4.69 9.22 4.30
N ALA A 98 -4.38 9.85 3.16
CA ALA A 98 -3.26 9.50 2.30
C ALA A 98 -2.23 10.64 2.32
N VAL A 99 -0.96 10.29 2.51
CA VAL A 99 0.17 11.22 2.44
C VAL A 99 1.29 10.57 1.64
N SER A 100 1.86 11.29 0.67
CA SER A 100 3.03 10.85 -0.09
C SER A 100 4.07 11.96 -0.15
N LYS A 101 5.35 11.62 0.07
CA LYS A 101 6.44 12.58 -0.04
C LYS A 101 6.60 13.08 -1.48
N THR A 102 7.05 14.34 -1.62
CA THR A 102 7.34 14.96 -2.93
C THR A 102 8.77 14.71 -3.42
N LYS A 103 9.66 14.24 -2.55
CA LYS A 103 11.01 13.78 -2.89
C LYS A 103 11.03 12.25 -3.06
N PRO A 104 11.78 11.72 -4.04
CA PRO A 104 11.99 10.27 -4.17
C PRO A 104 12.52 9.62 -2.90
N SER A 105 12.19 8.35 -2.72
CA SER A 105 12.83 7.48 -1.74
C SER A 105 14.25 7.12 -2.19
N ALA A 106 15.13 6.84 -1.22
CA ALA A 106 16.40 6.17 -1.49
C ALA A 106 16.21 4.67 -1.81
N SER A 107 15.04 4.11 -1.48
CA SER A 107 14.67 2.74 -1.84
C SER A 107 14.34 2.62 -3.32
N GLN A 108 14.91 1.61 -3.98
CA GLN A 108 14.66 1.24 -5.38
C GLN A 108 13.31 0.50 -5.58
N PHE A 109 12.29 0.85 -4.80
CA PHE A 109 10.94 0.31 -4.88
C PHE A 109 9.94 1.30 -4.27
N MET A 110 8.65 1.18 -4.59
CA MET A 110 7.59 2.00 -4.01
C MET A 110 7.36 1.66 -2.52
N PRO A 111 7.73 2.54 -1.56
CA PRO A 111 7.44 2.34 -0.16
C PRO A 111 5.98 2.76 0.07
N LEU A 112 5.07 1.79 -0.02
CA LEU A 112 3.67 1.95 0.34
C LEU A 112 3.40 1.18 1.62
N VAL A 113 2.89 1.87 2.64
CA VAL A 113 2.49 1.31 3.94
C VAL A 113 1.04 1.65 4.21
N VAL A 114 0.26 0.67 4.67
CA VAL A 114 -1.13 0.84 5.07
C VAL A 114 -1.31 0.43 6.52
N ASP A 115 -1.66 1.39 7.38
CA ASP A 115 -1.97 1.15 8.78
C ASP A 115 -3.47 1.32 9.02
N TYR A 116 -4.16 0.21 9.24
CA TYR A 116 -5.52 0.21 9.76
C TYR A 116 -5.49 0.04 11.29
N ARG A 117 -6.10 0.99 12.01
CA ARG A 117 -6.09 1.03 13.49
C ARG A 117 -7.49 1.12 14.07
N GLN A 118 -7.85 0.13 14.85
CA GLN A 118 -9.07 0.15 15.66
C GLN A 118 -8.84 0.96 16.93
N LYS A 119 -9.92 1.54 17.46
CA LYS A 119 -9.91 2.29 18.71
C LYS A 119 -11.10 1.84 19.55
N ALA A 120 -10.87 1.42 20.79
CA ALA A 120 -11.94 1.09 21.73
C ALA A 120 -12.86 2.31 21.96
N ALA A 121 -12.30 3.52 21.91
CA ALA A 121 -13.04 4.78 21.97
C ALA A 121 -14.10 4.92 20.86
N ALA A 122 -13.86 4.38 19.65
CA ALA A 122 -14.84 4.40 18.55
C ALA A 122 -16.08 3.53 18.83
N ALA A 123 -15.97 2.58 19.77
CA ALA A 123 -17.08 1.78 20.29
C ALA A 123 -17.53 2.23 21.71
N GLY A 124 -17.11 3.42 22.17
CA GLY A 124 -17.43 3.95 23.49
C GLY A 124 -16.82 3.17 24.68
N ARG A 125 -15.77 2.38 24.46
CA ARG A 125 -15.15 1.52 25.47
C ARG A 125 -13.75 1.97 25.84
N ILE A 126 -13.35 1.73 27.09
CA ILE A 126 -11.97 1.87 27.55
C ILE A 126 -11.26 0.51 27.38
N PRO A 127 -10.03 0.46 26.84
CA PRO A 127 -9.27 -0.79 26.75
C PRO A 127 -9.16 -1.51 28.11
N THR A 128 -9.34 -2.83 28.10
CA THR A 128 -9.33 -3.67 29.31
C THR A 128 -7.95 -4.20 29.70
N ASN A 129 -6.95 -3.99 28.86
CA ASN A 129 -5.56 -4.38 29.13
C ASN A 129 -4.92 -3.57 30.26
N TYR A 130 -3.78 -4.07 30.77
CA TYR A 130 -3.05 -3.47 31.89
C TYR A 130 -2.69 -1.99 31.67
N LEU A 131 -2.30 -1.61 30.44
CA LEU A 131 -1.89 -0.24 30.11
C LEU A 131 -3.05 0.73 29.85
N ARG A 132 -4.30 0.24 29.80
CA ARG A 132 -5.52 1.02 29.48
C ARG A 132 -5.39 1.86 28.19
N ARG A 133 -4.66 1.34 27.21
CA ARG A 133 -4.35 1.97 25.92
C ARG A 133 -4.40 0.92 24.82
N GLU A 134 -4.57 1.33 23.56
CA GLU A 134 -4.44 0.41 22.44
C GLU A 134 -3.01 -0.17 22.40
N LEU A 135 -2.91 -1.48 22.18
CA LEU A 135 -1.63 -2.20 22.09
C LEU A 135 -1.15 -2.29 20.62
N GLY A 136 -0.15 -3.13 20.36
CA GLY A 136 0.32 -3.42 19.01
C GLY A 136 -0.78 -4.01 18.10
N SER A 137 -0.47 -4.12 16.80
CA SER A 137 -1.43 -4.56 15.78
C SER A 137 -2.01 -5.95 16.06
N THR A 138 -3.33 -6.05 16.05
CA THR A 138 -4.07 -7.32 16.10
C THR A 138 -4.18 -7.97 14.73
N ASP A 139 -4.50 -9.27 14.68
CA ASP A 139 -4.64 -10.01 13.42
C ASP A 139 -5.68 -9.39 12.47
N LYS A 140 -6.86 -8.98 12.98
CA LYS A 140 -7.88 -8.29 12.16
C LYS A 140 -7.35 -6.97 11.61
N GLU A 141 -6.53 -6.22 12.36
CA GLU A 141 -5.91 -5.00 11.84
C GLU A 141 -4.88 -5.30 10.74
N ILE A 142 -3.98 -6.27 10.97
CA ILE A 142 -2.96 -6.67 9.99
C ILE A 142 -3.61 -7.21 8.70
N LEU A 143 -4.61 -8.07 8.83
CA LEU A 143 -5.36 -8.61 7.69
C LEU A 143 -6.11 -7.51 6.94
N THR A 144 -6.76 -6.58 7.64
CA THR A 144 -7.47 -5.45 7.01
C THR A 144 -6.50 -4.52 6.28
N SER A 145 -5.37 -4.17 6.90
CA SER A 145 -4.27 -3.45 6.24
C SER A 145 -3.83 -4.14 4.94
N ARG A 146 -3.63 -5.46 4.95
CA ARG A 146 -3.23 -6.24 3.77
C ARG A 146 -4.31 -6.32 2.69
N VAL A 147 -5.59 -6.33 3.05
CA VAL A 147 -6.70 -6.26 2.08
C VAL A 147 -6.73 -4.89 1.41
N ILE A 148 -6.59 -3.81 2.17
CA ILE A 148 -6.54 -2.44 1.62
C ILE A 148 -5.31 -2.28 0.71
N ASP A 149 -4.12 -2.67 1.17
CA ASP A 149 -2.87 -2.60 0.40
C ASP A 149 -2.98 -3.29 -0.97
N ARG A 150 -3.42 -4.56 -0.99
CA ARG A 150 -3.64 -5.32 -2.24
C ARG A 150 -4.65 -4.67 -3.17
N SER A 151 -5.62 -3.93 -2.64
CA SER A 151 -6.65 -3.25 -3.43
C SER A 151 -6.13 -1.98 -4.11
N ILE A 152 -5.16 -1.26 -3.51
CA ILE A 152 -4.67 0.03 -4.01
C ILE A 152 -3.30 -0.04 -4.70
N ARG A 153 -2.43 -0.97 -4.28
CA ARG A 153 -1.02 -1.08 -4.73
C ARG A 153 -0.86 -1.25 -6.25
N PRO A 154 -1.65 -2.08 -6.96
CA PRO A 154 -1.45 -2.30 -8.41
C PRO A 154 -1.77 -1.09 -9.28
N LEU A 155 -2.41 -0.05 -8.73
CA LEU A 155 -2.88 1.12 -9.48
C LEU A 155 -1.96 2.35 -9.35
N PHE A 156 -0.85 2.25 -8.62
CA PHE A 156 0.20 3.26 -8.69
C PHE A 156 0.99 3.14 -10.01
N PRO A 157 1.46 4.25 -10.59
CA PRO A 157 2.26 4.19 -11.81
C PRO A 157 3.60 3.48 -11.57
N VAL A 158 4.10 2.79 -12.61
CA VAL A 158 5.40 2.11 -12.57
C VAL A 158 6.52 3.13 -12.31
N GLY A 159 7.48 2.77 -11.47
CA GLY A 159 8.56 3.67 -11.06
C GLY A 159 8.16 4.77 -10.07
N TYR A 160 6.96 4.72 -9.45
CA TYR A 160 6.54 5.69 -8.43
C TYR A 160 7.21 5.44 -7.07
N PHE A 161 8.49 5.80 -6.94
CA PHE A 161 9.29 5.54 -5.72
C PHE A 161 9.19 6.69 -4.72
N TYR A 162 7.97 6.95 -4.26
CA TYR A 162 7.67 7.99 -3.26
C TYR A 162 7.05 7.35 -2.02
N ASP A 163 7.66 7.64 -0.87
CA ASP A 163 7.23 7.13 0.43
C ASP A 163 5.79 7.58 0.74
N THR A 164 4.88 6.62 0.74
CA THR A 164 3.42 6.79 0.74
C THR A 164 2.79 6.03 1.89
N GLN A 165 2.07 6.73 2.76
CA GLN A 165 1.36 6.13 3.89
C GLN A 165 -0.15 6.36 3.78
N ILE A 166 -0.91 5.29 4.01
CA ILE A 166 -2.37 5.31 4.17
C ILE A 166 -2.70 4.97 5.62
N LEU A 167 -3.34 5.89 6.34
CA LEU A 167 -3.78 5.67 7.72
C LEU A 167 -5.30 5.57 7.77
N CYS A 168 -5.83 4.47 8.28
CA CYS A 168 -7.27 4.28 8.50
C CYS A 168 -7.58 4.37 10.01
N ASN A 169 -8.41 5.35 10.37
CA ASN A 169 -8.78 5.71 11.73
C ASN A 169 -10.30 5.57 11.91
N LEU A 170 -10.72 4.61 12.72
CA LEU A 170 -12.14 4.42 13.06
C LEU A 170 -12.59 5.57 13.96
N LEU A 171 -13.61 6.31 13.52
CA LEU A 171 -14.22 7.42 14.28
C LEU A 171 -15.35 6.90 15.18
N ALA A 172 -16.23 6.07 14.63
CA ALA A 172 -17.37 5.46 15.31
C ALA A 172 -17.62 4.05 14.76
N VAL A 173 -18.12 3.14 15.60
CA VAL A 173 -18.49 1.76 15.25
C VAL A 173 -19.78 1.37 15.95
N ASP A 174 -20.79 0.96 15.18
CA ASP A 174 -22.11 0.57 15.68
C ASP A 174 -22.20 -0.92 16.12
N GLY A 175 -21.21 -1.74 15.74
CA GLY A 175 -21.14 -3.17 16.03
C GLY A 175 -21.99 -4.06 15.09
N VAL A 176 -22.73 -3.44 14.17
CA VAL A 176 -23.63 -4.05 13.17
C VAL A 176 -22.98 -4.06 11.78
N ASN A 177 -22.33 -2.97 11.37
CA ASN A 177 -21.63 -2.83 10.08
C ASN A 177 -20.12 -3.05 10.28
N ASP A 178 -19.45 -3.78 9.38
CA ASP A 178 -17.99 -4.02 9.48
C ASP A 178 -17.22 -2.82 8.86
N PRO A 179 -16.34 -2.15 9.63
CA PRO A 179 -15.54 -1.01 9.15
C PRO A 179 -14.47 -1.36 8.09
N ASP A 180 -14.17 -2.63 7.81
CA ASP A 180 -13.11 -2.99 6.86
C ASP A 180 -13.40 -2.57 5.40
N VAL A 181 -14.60 -2.84 4.89
CA VAL A 181 -15.05 -2.39 3.56
C VAL A 181 -15.08 -0.86 3.46
N LEU A 182 -15.48 -0.18 4.54
CA LEU A 182 -15.48 1.29 4.60
C LEU A 182 -14.05 1.84 4.51
N ALA A 183 -13.07 1.18 5.14
CA ALA A 183 -11.66 1.58 5.07
C ALA A 183 -11.05 1.41 3.66
N ILE A 184 -11.41 0.35 2.92
CA ILE A 184 -10.95 0.17 1.51
C ILE A 184 -11.51 1.31 0.63
N ASN A 185 -12.81 1.59 0.75
CA ASN A 185 -13.44 2.69 0.02
C ASN A 185 -12.91 4.06 0.45
N GLY A 186 -12.56 4.23 1.73
CA GLY A 186 -11.94 5.44 2.25
C GLY A 186 -10.52 5.66 1.71
N ALA A 187 -9.71 4.61 1.61
CA ALA A 187 -8.39 4.67 0.98
C ALA A 187 -8.51 5.06 -0.50
N SER A 188 -9.48 4.47 -1.21
CA SER A 188 -9.81 4.81 -2.59
C SER A 188 -10.19 6.28 -2.75
N ALA A 189 -11.15 6.76 -1.94
CA ALA A 189 -11.60 8.14 -1.97
C ALA A 189 -10.49 9.13 -1.58
N ALA A 190 -9.69 8.82 -0.56
CA ALA A 190 -8.56 9.66 -0.13
C ALA A 190 -7.49 9.78 -1.23
N LEU A 191 -7.09 8.67 -1.87
CA LEU A 191 -6.13 8.69 -2.98
C LEU A 191 -6.70 9.39 -4.22
N ALA A 192 -7.95 9.12 -4.57
CA ALA A 192 -8.62 9.77 -5.70
C ALA A 192 -8.72 11.29 -5.51
N LEU A 193 -9.07 11.73 -4.30
CA LEU A 193 -9.17 13.15 -3.92
C LEU A 193 -7.83 13.81 -3.58
N SER A 194 -6.72 13.06 -3.51
CA SER A 194 -5.38 13.63 -3.35
C SER A 194 -4.80 14.09 -4.69
N ASP A 195 -3.70 14.85 -4.64
CA ASP A 195 -2.86 15.12 -5.81
C ASP A 195 -1.93 13.94 -6.15
N ILE A 196 -1.89 12.87 -5.36
CA ILE A 196 -1.02 11.69 -5.56
C ILE A 196 -1.39 10.98 -6.88
N PRO A 197 -0.43 10.68 -7.78
CA PRO A 197 -0.69 9.92 -9.01
C PRO A 197 -1.13 8.48 -8.70
N TRP A 198 -2.37 8.15 -9.06
CA TRP A 198 -2.98 6.86 -8.78
C TRP A 198 -4.14 6.58 -9.74
N ASN A 199 -4.10 5.43 -10.41
CA ASN A 199 -4.97 5.06 -11.53
C ASN A 199 -6.28 4.38 -11.07
N GLY A 200 -6.90 4.91 -10.02
CA GLY A 200 -8.22 4.48 -9.53
C GLY A 200 -9.36 5.36 -10.08
N PRO A 201 -10.49 5.50 -9.35
CA PRO A 201 -10.78 4.92 -8.04
C PRO A 201 -11.21 3.45 -8.11
N ILE A 202 -11.04 2.74 -6.99
CA ILE A 202 -11.66 1.43 -6.75
C ILE A 202 -12.97 1.58 -5.97
N GLY A 203 -13.85 0.59 -6.10
CA GLY A 203 -14.97 0.37 -5.20
C GLY A 203 -14.83 -1.01 -4.56
N ALA A 204 -15.21 -1.14 -3.30
CA ALA A 204 -15.15 -2.39 -2.56
C ALA A 204 -16.49 -2.70 -1.86
N VAL A 205 -16.87 -3.97 -1.88
CA VAL A 205 -18.06 -4.48 -1.17
C VAL A 205 -17.76 -5.83 -0.54
N ARG A 206 -18.47 -6.16 0.54
CA ARG A 206 -18.60 -7.54 1.03
C ARG A 206 -19.85 -8.16 0.43
N VAL A 207 -19.74 -9.43 0.04
CA VAL A 207 -20.82 -10.26 -0.47
C VAL A 207 -20.98 -11.47 0.45
N GLY A 208 -22.19 -11.68 0.95
CA GLY A 208 -22.59 -12.85 1.71
C GLY A 208 -23.62 -13.69 0.94
N LEU A 209 -23.84 -14.92 1.41
CA LEU A 209 -24.85 -15.85 0.91
C LEU A 209 -25.62 -16.38 2.12
N VAL A 210 -26.84 -15.86 2.32
CA VAL A 210 -27.72 -16.20 3.46
C VAL A 210 -29.04 -16.71 2.91
N ASP A 211 -29.51 -17.87 3.37
CA ASP A 211 -30.74 -18.52 2.93
C ASP A 211 -30.85 -18.70 1.38
N GLY A 212 -29.70 -18.82 0.70
CA GLY A 212 -29.58 -18.91 -0.76
C GLY A 212 -29.54 -17.57 -1.49
N GLU A 213 -29.75 -16.44 -0.80
CA GLU A 213 -29.73 -15.10 -1.38
C GLU A 213 -28.38 -14.40 -1.23
N THR A 214 -27.96 -13.71 -2.29
CA THR A 214 -26.70 -12.93 -2.31
C THR A 214 -26.92 -11.56 -1.68
N ILE A 215 -26.34 -11.33 -0.49
CA ILE A 215 -26.49 -10.08 0.27
C ILE A 215 -25.24 -9.21 0.13
N ILE A 216 -25.43 -7.92 -0.17
CA ILE A 216 -24.35 -6.91 -0.23
C ILE A 216 -24.20 -6.19 1.10
N ASN A 217 -22.94 -6.01 1.52
CA ASN A 217 -22.53 -5.48 2.81
C ASN A 217 -23.36 -6.03 3.99
N PRO A 218 -23.48 -7.37 4.12
CA PRO A 218 -24.23 -8.03 5.19
C PRO A 218 -23.81 -7.51 6.57
N THR A 219 -24.78 -7.40 7.48
CA THR A 219 -24.50 -7.07 8.89
C THR A 219 -23.65 -8.17 9.54
N ARG A 220 -23.00 -7.85 10.65
CA ARG A 220 -22.28 -8.82 11.47
C ARG A 220 -23.15 -10.01 11.89
N LYS A 221 -24.47 -9.79 12.12
CA LYS A 221 -25.43 -10.87 12.42
C LYS A 221 -25.67 -11.76 11.19
N GLN A 222 -25.92 -11.16 10.02
CA GLN A 222 -26.09 -11.91 8.77
C GLN A 222 -24.83 -12.70 8.40
N MET A 223 -23.64 -12.12 8.63
CA MET A 223 -22.36 -12.80 8.40
C MET A 223 -22.15 -14.04 9.28
N SER A 224 -22.73 -14.09 10.49
CA SER A 224 -22.68 -15.28 11.34
C SER A 224 -23.55 -16.44 10.84
N SER A 225 -24.40 -16.20 9.83
CA SER A 225 -25.26 -17.20 9.18
C SER A 225 -25.01 -17.28 7.67
N SER A 226 -23.86 -16.79 7.21
CA SER A 226 -23.55 -16.67 5.78
C SER A 226 -22.57 -17.74 5.34
N ALA A 227 -22.98 -18.56 4.38
CA ALA A 227 -22.15 -19.60 3.77
C ALA A 227 -21.00 -19.03 2.91
N LEU A 228 -20.97 -17.71 2.69
CA LEU A 228 -19.94 -16.98 1.95
C LEU A 228 -19.51 -15.72 2.71
N ASN A 229 -18.22 -15.43 2.73
CA ASN A 229 -17.65 -14.14 3.09
C ASN A 229 -16.67 -13.75 1.98
N LEU A 230 -17.14 -12.99 0.99
CA LEU A 230 -16.34 -12.56 -0.16
C LEU A 230 -16.17 -11.04 -0.11
N VAL A 231 -14.93 -10.55 -0.06
CA VAL A 231 -14.61 -9.13 -0.28
C VAL A 231 -14.11 -8.96 -1.71
N VAL A 232 -14.80 -8.10 -2.47
CA VAL A 232 -14.43 -7.76 -3.85
C VAL A 232 -13.98 -6.31 -3.88
N ALA A 233 -12.79 -6.03 -4.42
CA ALA A 233 -12.40 -4.69 -4.85
C ALA A 233 -12.25 -4.65 -6.38
N ALA A 234 -13.01 -3.77 -7.01
CA ALA A 234 -13.01 -3.55 -8.46
C ALA A 234 -12.50 -2.15 -8.80
N ALA A 235 -11.86 -2.03 -9.97
CA ALA A 235 -11.55 -0.78 -10.66
C ALA A 235 -12.66 -0.45 -11.67
N PRO A 236 -12.56 0.66 -12.43
CA PRO A 236 -13.49 0.99 -13.50
C PRO A 236 -13.55 -0.10 -14.59
N GLN A 237 -14.55 -0.01 -15.48
CA GLN A 237 -14.82 -1.00 -16.54
C GLN A 237 -14.96 -2.45 -16.03
N ASN A 238 -15.47 -2.65 -14.81
CA ASN A 238 -15.66 -3.97 -14.18
C ASN A 238 -14.37 -4.78 -13.94
N GLN A 239 -13.19 -4.15 -13.97
CA GLN A 239 -11.93 -4.86 -13.73
C GLN A 239 -11.81 -5.25 -12.24
N VAL A 240 -11.47 -6.51 -11.96
CA VAL A 240 -11.26 -6.98 -10.58
C VAL A 240 -9.79 -6.78 -10.19
N VAL A 241 -9.54 -6.10 -9.07
CA VAL A 241 -8.18 -5.84 -8.56
C VAL A 241 -7.82 -6.82 -7.44
N MET A 242 -8.76 -7.09 -6.54
CA MET A 242 -8.54 -7.91 -5.36
C MET A 242 -9.81 -8.71 -5.01
N LEU A 243 -9.62 -9.99 -4.70
CA LEU A 243 -10.62 -10.88 -4.13
C LEU A 243 -10.03 -11.52 -2.87
N GLU A 244 -10.78 -11.51 -1.78
CA GLU A 244 -10.50 -12.26 -0.56
C GLU A 244 -11.76 -13.03 -0.17
N ALA A 245 -11.69 -14.34 0.08
CA ALA A 245 -12.89 -15.12 0.36
C ALA A 245 -12.69 -16.29 1.33
N THR A 246 -13.74 -16.56 2.11
CA THR A 246 -13.97 -17.83 2.80
C THR A 246 -15.38 -18.32 2.50
N ALA A 247 -15.59 -19.61 2.29
CA ALA A 247 -16.91 -20.17 1.96
C ALA A 247 -17.10 -21.59 2.53
N GLU A 248 -18.34 -21.93 2.89
CA GLU A 248 -18.74 -23.23 3.42
C GLU A 248 -19.05 -24.22 2.29
N ASN A 249 -18.03 -24.55 1.49
CA ASN A 249 -18.11 -25.54 0.40
C ASN A 249 -19.26 -25.30 -0.61
N ILE A 250 -19.53 -24.02 -0.94
CA ILE A 250 -20.56 -23.62 -1.91
C ILE A 250 -20.21 -24.02 -3.35
N LEU A 251 -21.19 -24.05 -4.25
CA LEU A 251 -20.95 -24.37 -5.65
C LEU A 251 -20.11 -23.27 -6.34
N GLN A 252 -19.26 -23.69 -7.28
CA GLN A 252 -18.47 -22.75 -8.09
C GLN A 252 -19.34 -21.73 -8.84
N GLN A 253 -20.54 -22.13 -9.26
CA GLN A 253 -21.49 -21.24 -9.95
C GLN A 253 -21.95 -20.09 -9.04
N ASP A 254 -22.28 -20.39 -7.78
CA ASP A 254 -22.70 -19.39 -6.78
C ASP A 254 -21.55 -18.45 -6.43
N PHE A 255 -20.33 -18.99 -6.27
CA PHE A 255 -19.14 -18.18 -6.04
C PHE A 255 -18.85 -17.21 -7.20
N CYS A 256 -18.93 -17.71 -8.44
CA CYS A 256 -18.78 -16.87 -9.64
C CYS A 256 -19.93 -15.87 -9.81
N HIS A 257 -21.15 -16.18 -9.37
CA HIS A 257 -22.27 -15.25 -9.34
C HIS A 257 -22.03 -14.14 -8.32
N ALA A 258 -21.64 -14.48 -7.09
CA ALA A 258 -21.34 -13.53 -6.03
C ALA A 258 -20.24 -12.53 -6.42
N ILE A 259 -19.19 -12.95 -7.13
CA ILE A 259 -18.18 -12.04 -7.70
C ILE A 259 -18.82 -11.03 -8.66
N LYS A 260 -19.65 -11.48 -9.62
CA LYS A 260 -20.31 -10.60 -10.61
C LYS A 260 -21.22 -9.57 -9.94
N VAL A 261 -22.00 -9.99 -8.94
CA VAL A 261 -22.88 -9.10 -8.16
C VAL A 261 -22.04 -8.10 -7.35
N GLY A 262 -20.95 -8.56 -6.72
CA GLY A 262 -20.01 -7.70 -5.99
C GLY A 262 -19.40 -6.61 -6.87
N VAL A 263 -18.89 -6.97 -8.06
CA VAL A 263 -18.33 -6.00 -9.02
C VAL A 263 -19.38 -4.98 -9.46
N LYS A 264 -20.61 -5.40 -9.75
CA LYS A 264 -21.72 -4.50 -10.13
C LYS A 264 -21.96 -3.41 -9.08
N HIS A 265 -22.02 -3.77 -7.80
CA HIS A 265 -22.23 -2.82 -6.71
C HIS A 265 -20.98 -1.97 -6.43
N ALA A 266 -19.77 -2.52 -6.60
CA ALA A 266 -18.54 -1.75 -6.53
C ALA A 266 -18.49 -0.61 -7.58
N GLN A 267 -19.01 -0.81 -8.80
CA GLN A 267 -19.09 0.27 -9.80
C GLN A 267 -19.93 1.48 -9.35
N GLN A 268 -20.97 1.28 -8.52
CA GLN A 268 -21.78 2.38 -7.98
C GLN A 268 -20.94 3.26 -7.05
N ILE A 269 -20.08 2.66 -6.23
CA ILE A 269 -19.15 3.38 -5.36
C ILE A 269 -18.10 4.14 -6.18
N ILE A 270 -17.55 3.52 -7.22
CA ILE A 270 -16.61 4.15 -8.17
C ILE A 270 -17.22 5.42 -8.77
N GLN A 271 -18.48 5.36 -9.22
CA GLN A 271 -19.20 6.52 -9.77
C GLN A 271 -19.34 7.66 -8.73
N GLY A 272 -19.68 7.33 -7.48
CA GLY A 272 -19.75 8.30 -6.38
C GLY A 272 -18.40 8.96 -6.06
N ILE A 273 -17.31 8.19 -6.05
CA ILE A 273 -15.95 8.73 -5.87
C ILE A 273 -15.54 9.60 -7.06
N GLN A 274 -15.83 9.17 -8.29
CA GLN A 274 -15.57 9.96 -9.50
C GLN A 274 -16.34 11.29 -9.51
N GLN A 275 -17.59 11.31 -8.99
CA GLN A 275 -18.34 12.55 -8.80
C GLN A 275 -17.63 13.48 -7.82
N LEU A 276 -17.24 13.00 -6.62
CA LEU A 276 -16.50 13.81 -5.64
C LEU A 276 -15.19 14.39 -6.19
N VAL A 277 -14.45 13.61 -7.00
CA VAL A 277 -13.22 14.09 -7.66
C VAL A 277 -13.51 15.18 -8.68
N LYS A 278 -14.51 14.98 -9.55
CA LYS A 278 -14.94 15.98 -10.55
C LYS A 278 -15.37 17.28 -9.88
N GLU A 279 -16.16 17.18 -8.82
CA GLU A 279 -16.58 18.34 -8.03
C GLU A 279 -15.36 19.06 -7.43
N ARG A 280 -14.46 18.34 -6.73
CA ARG A 280 -13.32 18.94 -6.03
C ARG A 280 -12.27 19.55 -6.99
N GLY A 281 -12.20 19.07 -8.24
CA GLY A 281 -11.32 19.64 -9.27
C GLY A 281 -9.82 19.47 -8.96
N VAL A 282 -9.44 18.35 -8.33
CA VAL A 282 -8.07 18.12 -7.87
C VAL A 282 -7.15 17.80 -9.04
N VAL A 283 -6.11 18.60 -9.22
CA VAL A 283 -5.04 18.34 -10.20
C VAL A 283 -4.03 17.38 -9.57
N LYS A 284 -3.63 16.34 -10.32
CA LYS A 284 -2.57 15.41 -9.89
C LYS A 284 -1.20 16.08 -10.01
N ARG A 285 -0.32 15.86 -9.02
CA ARG A 285 1.04 16.44 -9.01
C ARG A 285 1.89 15.80 -10.12
N THR A 286 2.65 16.63 -10.82
CA THR A 286 3.75 16.15 -11.65
C THR A 286 4.88 15.68 -10.73
N VAL A 287 5.33 14.44 -10.90
CA VAL A 287 6.45 13.87 -10.13
C VAL A 287 7.79 14.33 -10.71
N GLN A 288 8.82 14.36 -9.86
CA GLN A 288 10.18 14.77 -10.28
C GLN A 288 10.83 13.77 -11.23
N LYS A 289 10.65 12.47 -10.97
CA LYS A 289 11.12 11.36 -11.80
C LYS A 289 10.23 10.15 -11.58
N LEU A 290 9.90 9.42 -12.65
CA LEU A 290 9.46 8.04 -12.55
C LEU A 290 10.68 7.15 -12.82
N PHE A 291 10.90 6.17 -11.95
CA PHE A 291 12.05 5.27 -12.01
C PHE A 291 11.75 4.10 -12.96
N VAL A 292 11.72 4.41 -14.26
CA VAL A 292 11.50 3.47 -15.37
C VAL A 292 12.76 3.47 -16.24
N ALA A 293 13.19 2.30 -16.71
CA ALA A 293 14.33 2.18 -17.60
C ALA A 293 14.05 2.87 -18.97
N PRO A 294 14.97 3.67 -19.51
CA PRO A 294 14.85 4.23 -20.86
C PRO A 294 14.72 3.14 -21.94
N GLU A 295 13.85 3.34 -22.93
CA GLU A 295 13.55 2.35 -23.98
C GLU A 295 14.80 1.94 -24.79
N GLU A 296 15.71 2.88 -25.04
CA GLU A 296 16.99 2.63 -25.73
C GLU A 296 17.88 1.63 -24.98
N ILE A 297 17.94 1.74 -23.65
CA ILE A 297 18.70 0.81 -22.79
C ILE A 297 18.01 -0.56 -22.78
N VAL A 298 16.68 -0.60 -22.72
CA VAL A 298 15.87 -1.83 -22.76
C VAL A 298 16.08 -2.61 -24.06
N GLU A 299 16.02 -1.96 -25.22
CA GLU A 299 16.24 -2.64 -26.51
C GLU A 299 17.70 -3.05 -26.71
N CYS A 300 18.67 -2.27 -26.22
CA CYS A 300 20.09 -2.68 -26.20
C CYS A 300 20.31 -3.91 -25.31
N ALA A 301 19.73 -3.93 -24.10
CA ALA A 301 19.79 -5.05 -23.17
C ALA A 301 19.18 -6.32 -23.78
N LYS A 302 18.04 -6.18 -24.46
CA LYS A 302 17.35 -7.25 -25.19
C LYS A 302 18.25 -7.83 -26.28
N GLY A 303 18.87 -7.00 -27.11
CA GLY A 303 19.81 -7.44 -28.14
C GLY A 303 21.01 -8.25 -27.59
N LEU A 304 21.50 -7.91 -26.39
CA LEU A 304 22.61 -8.61 -25.74
C LEU A 304 22.21 -9.92 -25.04
N ALA A 305 21.06 -9.93 -24.36
CA ALA A 305 20.71 -11.00 -23.43
C ALA A 305 19.62 -11.97 -23.94
N PHE A 306 18.82 -11.60 -24.96
CA PHE A 306 17.62 -12.36 -25.36
C PHE A 306 17.90 -13.86 -25.59
N ASN A 307 18.87 -14.19 -26.44
CA ASN A 307 19.20 -15.58 -26.76
C ASN A 307 19.67 -16.38 -25.52
N LYS A 308 20.43 -15.75 -24.62
CA LYS A 308 20.92 -16.38 -23.38
C LYS A 308 19.77 -16.65 -22.41
N ILE A 309 18.91 -15.66 -22.18
CA ILE A 309 17.74 -15.76 -21.28
C ILE A 309 16.74 -16.79 -21.82
N TYR A 310 16.46 -16.75 -23.13
CA TYR A 310 15.55 -17.68 -23.79
C TYR A 310 16.04 -19.14 -23.69
N ALA A 311 17.34 -19.40 -23.86
CA ALA A 311 17.92 -20.73 -23.66
C ALA A 311 17.71 -21.24 -22.21
N VAL A 312 17.99 -20.41 -21.20
CA VAL A 312 17.78 -20.77 -19.78
C VAL A 312 16.30 -20.98 -19.43
N PHE A 313 15.38 -20.26 -20.07
CA PHE A 313 13.94 -20.45 -19.86
C PHE A 313 13.32 -21.57 -20.70
N THR A 314 13.99 -22.08 -21.73
CA THR A 314 13.53 -23.25 -22.51
C THR A 314 14.15 -24.57 -22.03
N ASP A 315 15.29 -24.53 -21.34
CA ASP A 315 15.89 -25.70 -20.71
C ASP A 315 15.11 -26.15 -19.46
N SER A 316 14.33 -27.22 -19.63
CA SER A 316 13.55 -27.86 -18.56
C SER A 316 14.38 -28.68 -17.57
N SER A 317 15.68 -28.85 -17.77
CA SER A 317 16.57 -29.53 -16.80
C SER A 317 16.86 -28.66 -15.57
N HIS A 318 16.66 -27.35 -15.68
CA HIS A 318 16.88 -26.39 -14.60
C HIS A 318 15.88 -26.56 -13.44
N ASP A 319 16.42 -26.71 -12.23
CA ASP A 319 15.68 -26.50 -10.99
C ASP A 319 15.57 -25.00 -10.64
N LYS A 320 14.97 -24.62 -9.50
CA LYS A 320 14.90 -23.20 -9.11
C LYS A 320 16.29 -22.56 -8.98
N ILE A 321 17.21 -23.19 -8.25
CA ILE A 321 18.48 -22.56 -7.85
C ILE A 321 19.39 -22.37 -9.07
N SER A 322 19.58 -23.43 -9.87
CA SER A 322 20.39 -23.37 -11.09
C SER A 322 19.85 -22.38 -12.13
N ARG A 323 18.52 -22.20 -12.23
CA ARG A 323 17.90 -21.17 -13.09
C ARG A 323 18.17 -19.76 -12.56
N ASP A 324 17.97 -19.54 -11.26
CA ASP A 324 18.21 -18.25 -10.62
C ASP A 324 19.69 -17.85 -10.74
N GLU A 325 20.62 -18.80 -10.59
CA GLU A 325 22.06 -18.63 -10.78
C GLU A 325 22.44 -18.34 -12.25
N ALA A 326 21.88 -19.09 -13.21
CA ALA A 326 22.12 -18.88 -14.64
C ALA A 326 21.63 -17.51 -15.11
N ILE A 327 20.41 -17.11 -14.72
CA ILE A 327 19.88 -15.77 -15.01
C ILE A 327 20.70 -14.68 -14.30
N ASN A 328 21.15 -14.90 -13.05
CA ASN A 328 22.01 -13.94 -12.36
C ASN A 328 23.38 -13.78 -13.04
N LYS A 329 23.97 -14.85 -13.57
CA LYS A 329 25.21 -14.76 -14.36
C LYS A 329 25.00 -13.92 -15.62
N ILE A 330 23.93 -14.20 -16.37
CA ILE A 330 23.58 -13.42 -17.57
C ILE A 330 23.30 -11.95 -17.21
N ARG A 331 22.65 -11.69 -16.07
CA ARG A 331 22.44 -10.34 -15.55
C ARG A 331 23.75 -9.58 -15.35
N LEU A 332 24.69 -10.15 -14.59
CA LEU A 332 25.96 -9.48 -14.31
C LEU A 332 26.75 -9.19 -15.59
N GLU A 333 26.85 -10.16 -16.51
CA GLU A 333 27.49 -9.98 -17.83
C GLU A 333 26.80 -8.88 -18.67
N THR A 334 25.46 -8.78 -18.60
CA THR A 334 24.69 -7.80 -19.38
C THR A 334 24.77 -6.40 -18.76
N GLU A 335 24.68 -6.30 -17.43
CA GLU A 335 24.83 -5.04 -16.71
C GLU A 335 26.22 -4.41 -16.91
N GLU A 336 27.28 -5.22 -16.98
CA GLU A 336 28.64 -4.75 -17.27
C GLU A 336 28.72 -4.14 -18.68
N GLN A 337 28.26 -4.86 -19.71
CA GLN A 337 28.23 -4.36 -21.10
C GLN A 337 27.33 -3.13 -21.28
N LEU A 338 26.25 -3.01 -20.52
CA LEU A 338 25.38 -1.84 -20.55
C LEU A 338 26.04 -0.62 -19.86
N LYS A 339 26.80 -0.82 -18.78
CA LYS A 339 27.59 0.26 -18.14
C LYS A 339 28.68 0.80 -19.07
N GLU A 340 29.31 -0.06 -19.87
CA GLU A 340 30.28 0.36 -20.90
C GLU A 340 29.63 1.18 -22.02
N LYS A 341 28.43 0.79 -22.48
CA LYS A 341 27.71 1.48 -23.57
C LYS A 341 27.00 2.76 -23.13
N PHE A 342 26.50 2.79 -21.90
CA PHE A 342 25.74 3.90 -21.33
C PHE A 342 26.36 4.36 -20.00
N PRO A 343 27.57 4.97 -20.02
CA PRO A 343 28.28 5.37 -18.80
C PRO A 343 27.55 6.45 -17.99
N GLU A 344 26.68 7.23 -18.64
CA GLU A 344 25.85 8.27 -18.04
C GLU A 344 24.53 7.73 -17.44
N ALA A 345 24.22 6.44 -17.62
CA ALA A 345 22.98 5.86 -17.12
C ALA A 345 23.07 5.49 -15.63
N GLU A 346 22.00 5.77 -14.89
CA GLU A 346 21.91 5.41 -13.47
C GLU A 346 22.00 3.88 -13.29
N PRO A 347 22.77 3.36 -12.31
CA PRO A 347 22.90 1.91 -12.11
C PRO A 347 21.56 1.17 -11.91
N TYR A 348 20.56 1.85 -11.36
CA TYR A 348 19.20 1.34 -11.23
C TYR A 348 18.49 1.16 -12.60
N GLU A 349 18.68 2.10 -13.54
CA GLU A 349 18.03 2.03 -14.86
C GLU A 349 18.59 0.85 -15.68
N ILE A 350 19.88 0.57 -15.53
CA ILE A 350 20.53 -0.60 -16.13
C ILE A 350 19.95 -1.89 -15.52
N MET A 351 19.91 -2.00 -14.19
CA MET A 351 19.33 -3.17 -13.51
C MET A 351 17.85 -3.39 -13.87
N GLU A 352 17.05 -2.32 -13.90
CA GLU A 352 15.62 -2.41 -14.22
C GLU A 352 15.39 -2.73 -15.71
N SER A 353 16.26 -2.27 -16.62
CA SER A 353 16.20 -2.69 -18.02
C SER A 353 16.33 -4.21 -18.17
N PHE A 354 17.24 -4.83 -17.40
CA PHE A 354 17.42 -6.28 -17.36
C PHE A 354 16.18 -7.00 -16.77
N ASN A 355 15.59 -6.45 -15.70
CA ASN A 355 14.37 -7.00 -15.11
C ASN A 355 13.19 -6.96 -16.09
N VAL A 356 13.04 -5.86 -16.83
CA VAL A 356 11.97 -5.66 -17.82
C VAL A 356 12.10 -6.66 -18.96
N ILE A 357 13.28 -6.82 -19.59
CA ILE A 357 13.46 -7.79 -20.68
C ILE A 357 13.29 -9.24 -20.18
N SER A 358 13.80 -9.57 -18.99
CA SER A 358 13.71 -10.93 -18.45
C SER A 358 12.25 -11.32 -18.21
N LYS A 359 11.46 -10.38 -17.68
CA LYS A 359 10.02 -10.53 -17.48
C LYS A 359 9.26 -10.62 -18.81
N ASP A 360 9.63 -9.85 -19.82
CA ASP A 360 8.99 -9.89 -21.14
C ASP A 360 9.26 -11.22 -21.85
N ILE A 361 10.52 -11.65 -21.94
CA ILE A 361 10.93 -12.94 -22.55
C ILE A 361 10.22 -14.11 -21.85
N PHE A 362 10.20 -14.12 -20.52
CA PHE A 362 9.52 -15.16 -19.73
C PHE A 362 8.01 -15.22 -20.02
N ARG A 363 7.36 -14.07 -20.19
CA ARG A 363 5.93 -13.99 -20.51
C ARG A 363 5.63 -14.42 -21.94
N ASN A 364 6.44 -13.95 -22.89
CA ASN A 364 6.24 -14.24 -24.31
C ASN A 364 6.41 -15.73 -24.59
N LEU A 365 7.41 -16.40 -23.98
CA LEU A 365 7.57 -17.86 -24.02
C LEU A 365 6.26 -18.61 -23.71
N VAL A 366 5.59 -18.26 -22.61
CA VAL A 366 4.34 -18.91 -22.18
C VAL A 366 3.17 -18.60 -23.13
N LEU A 367 3.18 -17.43 -23.78
CA LEU A 367 2.13 -17.00 -24.71
C LEU A 367 2.31 -17.56 -26.13
N THR A 368 3.55 -17.77 -26.60
CA THR A 368 3.84 -18.22 -27.97
C THR A 368 3.96 -19.74 -28.07
N GLU A 369 4.59 -20.38 -27.09
CA GLU A 369 4.89 -21.82 -27.12
C GLU A 369 3.94 -22.66 -26.25
N TYR A 370 3.04 -22.02 -25.49
CA TYR A 370 2.11 -22.67 -24.56
C TYR A 370 2.78 -23.55 -23.49
N ARG A 371 4.10 -23.38 -23.32
CA ARG A 371 4.98 -24.17 -22.45
C ARG A 371 5.65 -23.28 -21.41
N ARG A 372 6.00 -23.86 -20.27
CA ARG A 372 6.59 -23.17 -19.11
C ARG A 372 8.07 -23.49 -18.97
N CYS A 373 8.78 -22.67 -18.19
CA CYS A 373 10.22 -22.80 -17.99
C CYS A 373 10.68 -24.06 -17.24
N ASP A 374 9.75 -24.86 -16.72
CA ASP A 374 9.98 -26.18 -16.13
C ASP A 374 9.41 -27.31 -17.02
N GLY A 375 9.24 -27.04 -18.31
CA GLY A 375 8.81 -27.98 -19.33
C GLY A 375 7.31 -28.32 -19.34
N ARG A 376 6.55 -27.90 -18.33
CA ARG A 376 5.13 -28.22 -18.13
C ARG A 376 4.18 -27.43 -19.05
N ASP A 377 3.01 -28.01 -19.28
CA ASP A 377 1.85 -27.34 -19.88
C ASP A 377 1.19 -26.35 -18.92
N LEU A 378 0.25 -25.56 -19.45
CA LEU A 378 -0.49 -24.55 -18.70
C LEU A 378 -1.29 -25.14 -17.52
N THR A 379 -1.90 -26.31 -17.69
CA THR A 379 -2.77 -26.97 -16.69
C THR A 379 -2.03 -27.98 -15.80
N SER A 380 -0.86 -28.47 -16.21
CA SER A 380 -0.14 -29.55 -15.55
C SER A 380 0.38 -29.15 -14.16
N LEU A 381 0.07 -29.96 -13.14
CA LEU A 381 0.58 -29.80 -11.77
C LEU A 381 2.06 -30.22 -11.67
N ARG A 382 2.70 -29.91 -10.54
CA ARG A 382 4.00 -30.48 -10.16
C ARG A 382 3.76 -31.71 -9.30
N ASP A 383 4.71 -32.64 -9.29
CA ASP A 383 4.68 -33.84 -8.46
C ASP A 383 4.33 -33.50 -7.00
N ILE A 384 3.41 -34.30 -6.44
CA ILE A 384 2.94 -34.18 -5.07
C ILE A 384 3.44 -35.38 -4.28
N LYS A 385 4.04 -35.12 -3.12
CA LYS A 385 4.40 -36.13 -2.12
C LYS A 385 3.77 -35.74 -0.78
N CYS A 386 3.18 -36.72 -0.12
CA CYS A 386 2.50 -36.56 1.16
C CYS A 386 3.00 -37.62 2.13
N GLU A 387 3.44 -37.20 3.30
CA GLU A 387 3.74 -38.10 4.42
C GLU A 387 2.91 -37.66 5.64
N VAL A 388 2.60 -38.59 6.53
CA VAL A 388 1.83 -38.35 7.75
C VAL A 388 2.46 -39.12 8.92
N ASN A 389 2.22 -38.66 10.15
CA ASN A 389 2.73 -39.29 11.36
C ASN A 389 4.28 -39.37 11.40
N MET A 390 4.95 -38.30 10.97
CA MET A 390 6.43 -38.21 10.98
C MET A 390 7.00 -38.27 12.40
N PHE A 391 6.28 -37.71 13.38
CA PHE A 391 6.77 -37.56 14.76
C PHE A 391 5.80 -38.18 15.77
N LYS A 392 6.22 -39.29 16.40
CA LYS A 392 5.42 -40.10 17.34
C LYS A 392 4.89 -39.35 18.57
N MET A 393 5.46 -38.20 18.93
CA MET A 393 5.03 -37.39 20.09
C MET A 393 4.00 -36.31 19.74
N LEU A 394 3.76 -36.04 18.45
CA LEU A 394 2.76 -35.06 18.02
C LEU A 394 1.41 -35.75 17.85
N HIS A 395 0.32 -35.09 18.27
CA HIS A 395 -1.05 -35.59 18.06
C HIS A 395 -1.38 -35.80 16.57
N GLY A 396 -0.77 -34.99 15.71
CA GLY A 396 -0.80 -35.13 14.26
C GLY A 396 0.41 -34.42 13.66
N SER A 397 0.93 -34.97 12.58
CA SER A 397 1.98 -34.35 11.76
C SER A 397 1.80 -34.77 10.31
N ALA A 398 2.11 -33.88 9.39
CA ALA A 398 2.10 -34.13 7.97
C ALA A 398 3.35 -33.52 7.33
N LEU A 399 3.64 -33.94 6.11
CA LEU A 399 4.56 -33.27 5.20
C LEU A 399 3.84 -33.19 3.87
N PHE A 400 3.60 -31.98 3.37
CA PHE A 400 3.04 -31.75 2.05
C PHE A 400 4.09 -31.10 1.16
N GLN A 401 4.48 -31.79 0.10
CA GLN A 401 5.40 -31.29 -0.90
C GLN A 401 4.75 -31.27 -2.28
N ARG A 402 4.88 -30.14 -2.99
CA ARG A 402 4.43 -29.96 -4.37
C ARG A 402 5.55 -29.33 -5.20
N GLY A 403 6.35 -30.16 -5.86
CA GLY A 403 7.64 -29.79 -6.44
C GLY A 403 8.61 -29.27 -5.37
N GLN A 404 9.23 -28.10 -5.59
CA GLN A 404 10.14 -27.45 -4.62
C GLN A 404 9.41 -26.57 -3.58
N THR A 405 8.09 -26.70 -3.43
CA THR A 405 7.33 -26.08 -2.33
C THR A 405 6.98 -27.13 -1.29
N GLN A 406 7.38 -26.94 -0.03
CA GLN A 406 7.22 -27.89 1.06
C GLN A 406 6.61 -27.20 2.30
N VAL A 407 5.73 -27.90 3.01
CA VAL A 407 5.10 -27.47 4.28
C VAL A 407 5.09 -28.67 5.23
N VAL A 408 5.35 -28.43 6.51
CA VAL A 408 5.27 -29.37 7.64
C VAL A 408 4.14 -28.91 8.57
#